data_AF-A0A520C6R6-F1
#
_entry.id   AF-A0A520C6R6-F1
#
_cell.length_a   1.000
_cell.length_b   1.000
_cell.length_c   1.000
_cell.angle_alpha   90.00
_cell.angle_beta   90.00
_cell.angle_gamma   90.00
#
_symmetry.space_group_name_H-M   'P 1'
#
loop_
_entity.id
_entity.type
_entity.pdbx_description
1 polymer ?
#
loop_
_entity_poly.entity_id
_entity_poly.type
_entity_poly.pdbx_seq_one_letter_code
_entity_poly.pdbx_strand_id
1 'polypeptide(L)'
;MKKIIIFLTVYTMAICQVVVSCAQSIRNEKYIGGNWIDFSVDAPPTEVFDHNVFPNQPNVMFNYIPTSKKIAFSTYFLKTDTLSLYRYTIILDHAPIKLNQSFEGLNVYEDKFNPQLNNVNLGAYNIANKILTILLYKTSQPDKVFKSIYFAK
;
A
#
# COMPACT_ATOMS: atom_id res chain seq x y z
N MET A 1 40.32 30.57 3.61
CA MET A 1 40.15 29.21 4.18
C MET A 1 38.79 29.01 4.87
N LYS A 2 38.41 29.83 5.87
CA LYS A 2 37.11 29.68 6.59
C LYS A 2 35.87 29.61 5.67
N LYS A 3 35.80 30.43 4.62
CA LYS A 3 34.66 30.45 3.67
C LYS A 3 34.52 29.16 2.84
N ILE A 4 35.64 28.53 2.47
CA ILE A 4 35.64 27.26 1.69
C ILE A 4 35.18 26.10 2.57
N ILE A 5 35.61 26.07 3.84
CA ILE A 5 35.19 25.06 4.81
C ILE A 5 33.69 25.16 5.08
N ILE A 6 33.15 26.38 5.25
CA ILE A 6 31.71 26.58 5.46
C ILE A 6 30.92 26.09 4.23
N PHE A 7 31.36 26.46 3.02
CA PHE A 7 30.68 26.05 1.79
C PHE A 7 30.67 24.53 1.62
N LEU A 8 31.80 23.86 1.85
CA LEU A 8 31.91 22.40 1.76
C LEU A 8 31.01 21.72 2.80
N THR A 9 30.90 22.27 4.02
CA THR A 9 30.09 21.69 5.10
C THR A 9 28.58 21.81 4.81
N VAL A 10 28.13 22.97 4.31
CA VAL A 10 26.72 23.15 3.92
C VAL A 10 26.39 22.26 2.71
N TYR A 11 27.32 22.15 1.76
CA TYR A 11 27.15 21.31 0.58
C TYR A 11 27.06 19.81 0.92
N THR A 12 27.89 19.30 1.83
CA THR A 12 27.80 17.90 2.28
C THR A 12 26.53 17.64 3.08
N MET A 13 26.07 18.58 3.92
CA MET A 13 24.79 18.46 4.62
C MET A 13 23.60 18.42 3.65
N ALA A 14 23.61 19.26 2.61
CA ALA A 14 22.56 19.25 1.58
C ALA A 14 22.52 17.93 0.80
N ILE A 15 23.69 17.38 0.42
CA ILE A 15 23.77 16.08 -0.26
C ILE A 15 23.29 14.95 0.66
N CYS A 16 23.70 14.93 1.93
CA CYS A 16 23.25 13.91 2.89
C CYS A 16 21.72 13.91 3.06
N GLN A 17 21.08 15.09 3.12
CA GLN A 17 19.62 15.17 3.24
C GLN A 17 18.91 14.63 2.00
N VAL A 18 19.42 14.92 0.80
CA VAL A 18 18.87 14.37 -0.45
C VAL A 18 19.00 12.85 -0.48
N VAL A 19 20.17 12.31 -0.12
CA VAL A 19 20.43 10.85 -0.10
C VAL A 19 19.53 10.11 0.89
N VAL A 20 19.32 10.66 2.10
CA VAL A 20 18.42 10.05 3.08
C VAL A 20 16.97 10.04 2.59
N SER A 21 16.52 11.10 1.91
CA SER A 21 15.15 11.19 1.40
C SER A 21 14.82 10.22 0.26
N CYS A 22 15.82 9.81 -0.54
CA CYS A 22 15.64 8.83 -1.62
C CYS A 22 15.95 7.39 -1.21
N ALA A 23 16.63 7.17 -0.08
CA ALA A 23 16.99 5.85 0.44
C ALA A 23 15.90 5.20 1.33
N GLN A 24 14.79 5.89 1.62
CA GLN A 24 13.75 5.32 2.48
C GLN A 24 12.99 4.22 1.73
N SER A 25 13.41 2.97 1.99
CA SER A 25 12.82 1.76 1.45
C SER A 25 11.58 1.36 2.25
N ILE A 26 10.69 0.62 1.58
CA ILE A 26 9.53 0.02 2.22
C ILE A 26 10.05 -1.02 3.21
N ARG A 27 9.57 -0.95 4.46
CA ARG A 27 9.91 -1.92 5.50
C ARG A 27 9.18 -3.24 5.21
N ASN A 28 9.77 -4.35 5.62
CA ASN A 28 9.16 -5.68 5.43
C ASN A 28 8.00 -5.98 6.38
N GLU A 29 7.70 -5.09 7.31
CA GLU A 29 6.55 -5.23 8.21
C GLU A 29 5.25 -5.11 7.42
N LYS A 30 4.36 -6.08 7.64
CA LYS A 30 3.04 -6.11 7.01
C LYS A 30 1.99 -5.70 8.03
N TYR A 31 1.09 -4.85 7.58
CA TYR A 31 -0.12 -4.42 8.25
C TYR A 31 -1.29 -4.92 7.44
N ILE A 32 -2.40 -5.23 8.09
CA ILE A 32 -3.59 -5.65 7.36
C ILE A 32 -4.34 -4.37 6.97
N GLY A 33 -4.44 -4.15 5.67
CA GLY A 33 -5.06 -2.99 5.03
C GLY A 33 -6.55 -3.14 4.80
N GLY A 34 -7.10 -4.33 5.08
CA GLY A 34 -8.52 -4.59 5.12
C GLY A 34 -9.01 -5.33 3.89
N ASN A 35 -10.00 -6.18 4.12
CA ASN A 35 -10.70 -6.92 3.07
C ASN A 35 -9.75 -7.66 2.10
N TRP A 36 -8.92 -8.54 2.68
CA TRP A 36 -7.90 -9.33 1.97
C TRP A 36 -6.71 -8.56 1.41
N ILE A 37 -6.56 -7.28 1.77
CA ILE A 37 -5.40 -6.48 1.42
C ILE A 37 -4.48 -6.38 2.63
N ASP A 38 -3.20 -6.65 2.41
CA ASP A 38 -2.09 -6.33 3.28
C ASP A 38 -1.29 -5.17 2.68
N PHE A 39 -0.61 -4.42 3.53
CA PHE A 39 0.28 -3.36 3.08
C PHE A 39 1.55 -3.26 3.93
N SER A 40 2.58 -2.66 3.35
CA SER A 40 3.84 -2.37 4.00
C SER A 40 4.23 -0.92 3.72
N VAL A 41 4.84 -0.26 4.70
CA VAL A 41 5.12 1.18 4.64
C VAL A 41 6.60 1.47 4.81
N ASP A 42 7.04 2.64 4.38
CA ASP A 42 8.39 3.19 4.62
C ASP A 42 8.51 3.96 5.96
N ALA A 43 7.41 4.05 6.70
CA ALA A 43 7.26 4.69 8.01
C ALA A 43 7.47 3.72 9.20
N PRO A 44 7.76 4.23 10.40
CA PRO A 44 7.82 3.40 11.61
C PRO A 44 6.41 2.94 12.06
N PRO A 45 6.32 1.84 12.85
CA PRO A 45 5.04 1.20 13.17
C PRO A 45 4.12 2.05 14.06
N THR A 46 4.71 2.90 14.90
CA THR A 46 3.98 3.82 15.80
C THR A 46 3.14 4.86 15.06
N GLU A 47 3.31 4.96 13.73
CA GLU A 47 2.63 5.93 12.87
C GLU A 47 1.73 5.24 11.85
N VAL A 48 1.36 3.98 12.10
CA VAL A 48 0.40 3.21 11.30
C VAL A 48 -0.85 2.98 12.12
N PHE A 49 -1.96 3.57 11.68
CA PHE A 49 -3.29 3.37 12.25
C PHE A 49 -4.15 2.60 11.24
N ASP A 50 -4.14 1.28 11.33
CA ASP A 50 -4.86 0.38 10.43
C ASP A 50 -6.21 -0.09 11.01
N HIS A 51 -7.01 -0.80 10.21
CA HIS A 51 -8.27 -1.44 10.63
C HIS A 51 -9.35 -0.58 11.23
N ASN A 52 -9.42 0.68 10.83
CA ASN A 52 -10.55 1.49 11.25
C ASN A 52 -11.77 1.08 10.42
N VAL A 53 -12.70 0.39 11.08
CA VAL A 53 -13.98 -0.05 10.51
C VAL A 53 -15.10 0.82 11.07
N PHE A 54 -16.00 1.27 10.19
CA PHE A 54 -17.17 2.03 10.59
C PHE A 54 -18.39 1.09 10.63
N PRO A 55 -19.12 0.98 11.76
CA PRO A 55 -20.24 0.05 11.89
C PRO A 55 -21.34 0.24 10.82
N ASN A 56 -21.46 1.46 10.30
CA ASN A 56 -22.54 1.85 9.38
C ASN A 56 -22.09 1.77 7.91
N GLN A 57 -20.84 1.41 7.64
CA GLN A 57 -20.28 1.26 6.28
C GLN A 57 -19.63 -0.12 6.14
N PRO A 58 -20.43 -1.18 5.93
CA PRO A 58 -19.90 -2.53 5.79
C PRO A 58 -18.95 -2.60 4.59
N ASN A 59 -17.95 -3.49 4.69
CA ASN A 59 -16.93 -3.71 3.67
C ASN A 59 -16.04 -2.49 3.36
N VAL A 60 -16.09 -1.44 4.20
CA VAL A 60 -15.21 -0.27 4.10
C VAL A 60 -14.21 -0.29 5.24
N MET A 61 -12.93 -0.14 4.92
CA MET A 61 -11.87 0.01 5.91
C MET A 61 -11.04 1.26 5.63
N PHE A 62 -10.65 1.95 6.69
CA PHE A 62 -9.85 3.16 6.64
C PHE A 62 -8.53 2.99 7.38
N ASN A 63 -7.44 3.40 6.74
CA ASN A 63 -6.09 3.30 7.28
C ASN A 63 -5.43 4.70 7.20
N TYR A 64 -4.93 5.19 8.32
CA TYR A 64 -4.24 6.48 8.42
C TYR A 64 -2.77 6.29 8.75
N ILE A 65 -1.91 6.86 7.92
CA ILE A 65 -0.48 6.53 7.89
C ILE A 65 0.32 7.84 7.70
N PRO A 66 0.29 8.75 8.70
CA PRO A 66 0.69 10.15 8.56
C PRO A 66 2.11 10.42 8.07
N THR A 67 3.01 9.47 8.17
CA THR A 67 4.44 9.71 7.89
C THR A 67 4.99 8.88 6.75
N SER A 68 4.15 8.02 6.16
CA SER A 68 4.57 7.20 5.03
C SER A 68 4.54 8.00 3.75
N LYS A 69 5.63 7.93 2.97
CA LYS A 69 5.64 8.47 1.62
C LYS A 69 5.28 7.41 0.60
N LYS A 70 5.57 6.15 0.91
CA LYS A 70 5.40 4.99 0.02
C LYS A 70 4.75 3.82 0.73
N ILE A 71 3.75 3.26 0.07
CA ILE A 71 3.10 2.02 0.52
C ILE A 71 3.15 0.97 -0.57
N ALA A 72 3.57 -0.24 -0.22
CA ALA A 72 3.40 -1.45 -1.02
C ALA A 72 2.13 -2.18 -0.59
N PHE A 73 1.38 -2.68 -1.55
CA PHE A 73 0.16 -3.44 -1.31
C PHE A 73 0.32 -4.86 -1.83
N SER A 74 -0.23 -5.80 -1.09
CA SER A 74 -0.46 -7.17 -1.53
C SER A 74 -1.88 -7.58 -1.18
N THR A 75 -2.43 -8.52 -1.91
CA THR A 75 -3.69 -9.18 -1.54
C THR A 75 -3.44 -10.66 -1.37
N TYR A 76 -4.30 -11.36 -0.65
CA TYR A 76 -4.24 -12.81 -0.54
C TYR A 76 -5.57 -13.46 -0.93
N PHE A 77 -5.48 -14.68 -1.44
CA PHE A 77 -6.59 -15.51 -1.88
C PHE A 77 -6.39 -16.94 -1.38
N LEU A 78 -7.48 -17.69 -1.23
CA LEU A 78 -7.36 -19.12 -1.01
C LEU A 78 -6.76 -19.78 -2.26
N LYS A 79 -5.94 -20.82 -2.08
CA LYS A 79 -5.41 -21.61 -3.21
C LYS A 79 -6.51 -22.22 -4.08
N THR A 80 -7.70 -22.40 -3.53
CA THR A 80 -8.90 -22.90 -4.23
C THR A 80 -9.66 -21.81 -4.98
N ASP A 81 -9.33 -20.53 -4.80
CA ASP A 81 -10.01 -19.43 -5.48
C ASP A 81 -9.59 -19.34 -6.96
N THR A 82 -10.56 -19.05 -7.81
CA THR A 82 -10.33 -18.78 -9.23
C THR A 82 -10.03 -17.30 -9.42
N LEU A 83 -8.75 -16.95 -9.57
CA LEU A 83 -8.29 -15.55 -9.65
C LEU A 83 -8.91 -14.74 -10.80
N SER A 84 -9.28 -15.38 -11.92
CA SER A 84 -9.96 -14.71 -13.05
C SER A 84 -11.34 -14.16 -12.70
N LEU A 85 -11.95 -14.61 -11.59
CA LEU A 85 -13.22 -14.10 -11.07
C LEU A 85 -13.03 -12.87 -10.17
N TYR A 86 -11.81 -12.52 -9.81
CA TYR A 86 -11.57 -11.35 -8.97
C TYR A 86 -11.20 -10.15 -9.84
N ARG A 87 -11.67 -8.99 -9.39
CA ARG A 87 -11.39 -7.71 -10.01
C ARG A 87 -10.93 -6.72 -8.97
N TYR A 88 -10.02 -5.86 -9.38
CA TYR A 88 -9.57 -4.76 -8.54
C TYR A 88 -9.45 -3.45 -9.30
N THR A 89 -9.65 -2.35 -8.57
CA THR A 89 -9.45 -0.99 -9.05
C THR A 89 -8.61 -0.25 -8.03
N ILE A 90 -7.60 0.49 -8.49
CA ILE A 90 -6.78 1.35 -7.65
C ILE A 90 -6.97 2.78 -8.12
N ILE A 91 -7.36 3.64 -7.18
CA ILE A 91 -7.64 5.05 -7.38
C ILE A 91 -6.65 5.83 -6.52
N LEU A 92 -5.93 6.77 -7.13
CA LEU A 92 -5.09 7.72 -6.44
C LEU A 92 -5.76 9.10 -6.53
N ASP A 93 -6.11 9.64 -5.37
CA ASP A 93 -6.96 10.81 -5.16
C ASP A 93 -8.31 10.65 -5.87
N HIS A 94 -8.39 11.12 -7.12
CA HIS A 94 -9.61 11.07 -7.93
C HIS A 94 -9.40 10.37 -9.28
N ALA A 95 -8.18 9.90 -9.56
CA ALA A 95 -7.82 9.29 -10.84
C ALA A 95 -7.62 7.77 -10.67
N PRO A 96 -8.33 6.93 -11.45
CA PRO A 96 -8.03 5.51 -11.49
C PRO A 96 -6.67 5.31 -12.16
N ILE A 97 -5.73 4.69 -11.43
CA ILE A 97 -4.43 4.26 -11.99
C ILE A 97 -4.50 2.83 -12.52
N LYS A 98 -5.42 2.04 -11.98
CA LYS A 98 -5.78 0.70 -12.46
C LYS A 98 -7.29 0.58 -12.38
N LEU A 99 -7.93 0.27 -13.49
CA LEU A 99 -9.39 0.16 -13.57
C LEU A 99 -9.79 -1.28 -13.89
N ASN A 100 -10.62 -1.88 -13.03
CA ASN A 100 -11.25 -3.18 -13.25
C ASN A 100 -10.29 -4.28 -13.74
N GLN A 101 -9.12 -4.37 -13.14
CA GLN A 101 -8.07 -5.29 -13.54
C GLN A 101 -8.35 -6.72 -13.03
N SER A 102 -8.00 -7.71 -13.84
CA SER A 102 -8.00 -9.12 -13.43
C SER A 102 -6.76 -9.47 -12.60
N PHE A 103 -6.87 -10.49 -11.76
CA PHE A 103 -5.71 -11.11 -11.09
C PHE A 103 -5.10 -12.26 -11.91
N GLU A 104 -5.74 -12.64 -13.00
CA GLU A 104 -5.24 -13.67 -13.91
C GLU A 104 -3.90 -13.27 -14.53
N GLY A 105 -2.94 -14.21 -14.55
CA GLY A 105 -1.61 -13.99 -15.08
C GLY A 105 -0.67 -13.19 -14.18
N LEU A 106 -1.12 -12.72 -13.01
CA LEU A 106 -0.22 -12.11 -12.02
C LEU A 106 0.60 -13.19 -11.30
N ASN A 107 1.83 -12.82 -10.91
CA ASN A 107 2.69 -13.69 -10.13
C ASN A 107 2.10 -13.91 -8.74
N VAL A 108 1.75 -15.16 -8.46
CA VAL A 108 1.32 -15.63 -7.15
C VAL A 108 2.50 -16.20 -6.39
N TYR A 109 2.52 -16.00 -5.08
CA TYR A 109 3.49 -16.63 -4.18
C TYR A 109 2.79 -17.16 -2.93
N GLU A 110 3.29 -18.26 -2.39
CA GLU A 110 2.69 -18.86 -1.20
C GLU A 110 2.86 -17.94 0.01
N ASP A 111 1.83 -17.87 0.85
CA ASP A 111 1.96 -17.18 2.12
C ASP A 111 2.93 -17.92 3.05
N LYS A 112 3.80 -17.16 3.70
CA LYS A 112 4.84 -17.71 4.58
C LYS A 112 4.26 -18.32 5.86
N PHE A 113 3.12 -17.82 6.32
CA PHE A 113 2.53 -18.19 7.60
C PHE A 113 1.26 -19.04 7.44
N ASN A 114 0.58 -18.95 6.30
CA ASN A 114 -0.61 -19.74 6.01
C ASN A 114 -0.50 -20.50 4.67
N PRO A 115 -0.24 -21.82 4.70
CA PRO A 115 -0.04 -22.60 3.47
C PRO A 115 -1.28 -22.73 2.58
N GLN A 116 -2.47 -22.33 3.05
CA GLN A 116 -3.70 -22.32 2.25
C GLN A 116 -3.86 -21.05 1.41
N LEU A 117 -3.04 -20.02 1.66
CA LEU A 117 -3.14 -18.72 1.02
C LEU A 117 -2.04 -18.55 -0.03
N ASN A 118 -2.45 -17.95 -1.15
CA ASN A 118 -1.54 -17.35 -2.12
C ASN A 118 -1.67 -15.83 -2.03
N ASN A 119 -0.54 -15.15 -2.10
CA ASN A 119 -0.46 -13.70 -2.17
C ASN A 119 -0.22 -13.23 -3.60
N VAL A 120 -0.67 -12.02 -3.89
CA VAL A 120 -0.39 -11.29 -5.13
C VAL A 120 0.07 -9.88 -4.78
N ASN A 121 1.16 -9.44 -5.40
CA ASN A 121 1.65 -8.07 -5.23
C ASN A 121 0.83 -7.11 -6.12
N LEU A 122 0.27 -6.06 -5.53
CA LEU A 122 -0.52 -5.04 -6.22
C LEU A 122 0.32 -3.82 -6.66
N GLY A 123 1.56 -3.73 -6.20
CA GLY A 123 2.52 -2.67 -6.50
C GLY A 123 2.82 -1.78 -5.29
N ALA A 124 3.78 -0.88 -5.48
CA ALA A 124 4.11 0.18 -4.53
C ALA A 124 3.79 1.55 -5.12
N TYR A 125 3.25 2.44 -4.28
CA TYR A 125 2.74 3.75 -4.69
C TYR A 125 3.24 4.85 -3.77
N ASN A 126 3.56 6.01 -4.35
CA ASN A 126 3.84 7.22 -3.59
C ASN A 126 2.50 7.86 -3.18
N ILE A 127 2.25 7.96 -1.87
CA ILE A 127 0.96 8.42 -1.33
C ILE A 127 1.06 9.60 -0.36
N ALA A 128 2.25 10.21 -0.19
CA ALA A 128 2.41 11.39 0.65
C ALA A 128 1.41 12.49 0.28
N ASN A 129 0.61 12.95 1.25
CA ASN A 129 -0.49 13.90 1.06
C ASN A 129 -1.55 13.47 0.04
N LYS A 130 -1.75 12.16 -0.14
CA LYS A 130 -2.70 11.60 -1.09
C LYS A 130 -3.60 10.56 -0.44
N ILE A 131 -4.74 10.35 -1.07
CA ILE A 131 -5.66 9.26 -0.71
C ILE A 131 -5.53 8.18 -1.76
N LEU A 132 -5.18 6.97 -1.35
CA LEU A 132 -5.24 5.80 -2.23
C LEU A 132 -6.44 4.95 -1.82
N THR A 133 -7.27 4.59 -2.78
CA THR A 133 -8.39 3.67 -2.57
C THR A 133 -8.20 2.42 -3.40
N ILE A 134 -8.37 1.25 -2.79
CA ILE A 134 -8.43 -0.03 -3.48
C ILE A 134 -9.86 -0.56 -3.36
N LEU A 135 -10.45 -0.88 -4.51
CA LEU A 135 -11.70 -1.63 -4.59
C LEU A 135 -11.37 -3.05 -5.01
N LEU A 136 -11.91 -4.04 -4.31
CA LEU A 136 -11.74 -5.45 -4.62
C LEU A 136 -13.12 -6.12 -4.58
N TYR A 137 -13.43 -6.91 -5.59
CA TYR A 137 -14.66 -7.69 -5.62
C TYR A 137 -14.51 -8.94 -6.45
N LYS A 138 -15.44 -9.88 -6.24
CA LYS A 138 -15.59 -11.08 -7.06
C LYS A 138 -16.72 -10.83 -8.06
N THR A 139 -16.50 -11.12 -9.34
CA THR A 139 -17.49 -10.90 -10.41
C THR A 139 -18.78 -11.70 -10.20
N SER A 140 -18.71 -12.82 -9.48
CA SER A 140 -19.87 -13.62 -9.10
C SER A 140 -20.66 -13.04 -7.91
N GLN A 141 -20.16 -12.00 -7.24
CA GLN A 141 -20.77 -11.34 -6.08
C GLN A 141 -20.63 -9.81 -6.22
N PRO A 142 -21.27 -9.19 -7.22
CA PRO A 142 -21.08 -7.77 -7.54
C PRO A 142 -21.60 -6.82 -6.45
N ASP A 143 -22.47 -7.30 -5.55
CA ASP A 143 -22.98 -6.60 -4.38
C ASP A 143 -21.95 -6.51 -3.23
N LYS A 144 -20.93 -7.36 -3.24
CA LYS A 144 -19.86 -7.41 -2.24
C LYS A 144 -18.59 -6.76 -2.75
N VAL A 145 -18.62 -5.43 -2.82
CA VAL A 145 -17.44 -4.63 -3.11
C VAL A 145 -16.76 -4.24 -1.81
N PHE A 146 -15.52 -4.68 -1.67
CA PHE A 146 -14.66 -4.30 -0.58
C PHE A 146 -13.88 -3.05 -0.93
N LYS A 147 -13.89 -2.07 -0.04
CA LYS A 147 -13.23 -0.78 -0.22
C LYS A 147 -12.25 -0.55 0.91
N SER A 148 -10.98 -0.39 0.56
CA SER A 148 -9.93 -0.03 1.53
C SER A 148 -9.34 1.31 1.15
N ILE A 149 -9.35 2.25 2.09
CA ILE A 149 -8.90 3.63 1.92
C ILE A 149 -7.64 3.83 2.74
N TYR A 150 -6.62 4.41 2.13
CA TYR A 150 -5.32 4.68 2.73
C TYR A 150 -5.02 6.16 2.58
N PHE A 151 -4.76 6.83 3.71
CA PHE A 151 -4.40 8.23 3.71
C PHE A 151 -3.05 8.41 4.41
N ALA A 152 -2.09 8.99 3.69
CA ALA A 152 -0.83 9.43 4.28
C ALA A 152 -0.71 10.96 4.16
N LYS A 153 -0.20 11.58 5.23
CA LYS A 153 0.00 13.02 5.33
C LYS A 153 1.42 13.41 4.86
#